data_AF-A0A926YDP7-F1
#
_entry.id   AF-A0A926YDP7-F1
#
_cell.length_a   1.000
_cell.length_b   1.000
_cell.length_c   1.000
_cell.angle_alpha   90.00
_cell.angle_beta   90.00
_cell.angle_gamma   90.00
#
_symmetry.space_group_name_H-M   'P 1'
#
loop_
_entity.id
_entity.type
_entity.pdbx_description
1 polymer ?
#
loop_
_entity_poly.entity_id
_entity_poly.type
_entity_poly.pdbx_seq_one_letter_code
_entity_poly.pdbx_strand_id
1 'polypeptide(L)' 'MNISQSLSSAMQYLFAAVARIFSPSDDAYPMVGVQPFDGDPYEGSQWME' A
#
# COMPACT_ATOMS: atom_id res chain seq x y z
N MET A 1 -3.46 0.59 40.09
CA MET A 1 -3.07 0.47 38.67
C MET A 1 -2.40 -0.88 38.49
N ASN A 2 -2.86 -1.69 37.53
CA ASN A 2 -2.26 -2.99 37.27
C ASN A 2 -0.97 -2.79 36.47
N ILE A 3 0.17 -3.06 37.10
CA ILE A 3 1.51 -2.90 36.50
C ILE A 3 1.64 -3.71 35.21
N SER A 4 1.00 -4.88 35.13
CA SER A 4 0.92 -5.69 33.91
C SER A 4 0.27 -4.97 32.74
N GLN A 5 -0.76 -4.18 33.01
CA GLN A 5 -1.51 -3.44 31.99
C GLN A 5 -0.70 -2.24 31.50
N SER A 6 -0.05 -1.52 32.41
CA SER A 6 0.86 -0.43 32.05
C SER A 6 2.06 -0.91 31.22
N LEU A 7 2.64 -2.07 31.56
CA LEU A 7 3.74 -2.66 30.79
C LEU A 7 3.28 -3.06 29.38
N SER A 8 2.09 -3.66 29.26
CA SER A 8 1.53 -4.05 27.96
C SER A 8 1.30 -2.84 27.04
N SER A 9 0.78 -1.74 27.58
CA SER A 9 0.58 -0.50 26.82
C SER A 9 1.90 0.12 26.36
N ALA A 10 2.93 0.11 27.21
CA ALA A 10 4.26 0.60 26.83
C ALA A 10 4.89 -0.25 25.71
N MET A 11 4.76 -1.58 25.80
CA MET A 11 5.24 -2.49 24.75
C MET A 11 4.48 -2.26 23.43
N GLN A 12 3.15 -2.11 23.47
CA GLN A 12 2.37 -1.78 22.25
C GLN A 12 2.85 -0.50 21.58
N TYR A 13 3.10 0.56 22.36
CA TYR A 13 3.57 1.83 21.81
C TYR A 13 4.96 1.72 21.15
N LEU A 14 5.88 0.97 21.77
CA LEU A 14 7.24 0.78 21.25
C LEU A 14 7.27 -0.11 20.00
N PHE A 15 6.45 -1.15 19.95
CA PHE A 15 6.50 -2.15 18.87
C PHE A 15 5.53 -1.88 17.72
N ALA A 16 4.62 -0.89 17.83
CA ALA A 16 3.69 -0.55 16.76
C ALA A 16 4.40 -0.22 15.43
N ALA A 17 5.48 0.57 15.48
CA ALA A 17 6.26 0.93 14.28
C ALA A 17 7.03 -0.27 13.70
N VAL A 18 7.59 -1.12 14.58
CA VAL A 18 8.27 -2.36 14.19
C VAL A 18 7.29 -3.28 13.46
N ALA A 19 6.09 -3.46 14.02
CA ALA A 19 5.03 -4.23 13.38
C ALA A 19 4.64 -3.65 12.02
N ARG A 20 4.61 -2.32 11.84
CA ARG A 20 4.27 -1.71 10.55
C ARG A 20 5.32 -1.92 9.46
N ILE A 21 6.61 -1.92 9.83
CA ILE A 21 7.73 -2.06 8.88
C ILE A 21 7.99 -3.53 8.52
N PHE A 22 7.89 -4.42 9.50
CA PHE A 22 8.26 -5.82 9.36
C PHE A 22 7.07 -6.77 9.25
N SER A 23 5.83 -6.26 9.24
CA SER A 23 4.67 -7.10 8.91
C SER A 23 4.75 -7.54 7.45
N PRO A 24 4.18 -8.73 7.13
CA PRO A 24 3.91 -9.08 5.75
C PRO A 24 3.20 -7.92 5.05
N SER A 25 3.63 -7.62 3.83
CA SER A 25 2.99 -6.60 3.02
C SER A 25 1.51 -6.93 2.86
N ASP A 26 0.62 -6.02 3.25
CA ASP A 26 -0.81 -6.11 2.96
C ASP A 26 -1.08 -5.63 1.53
N ASP A 27 -0.28 -6.16 0.61
CA ASP A 27 -0.31 -5.82 -0.80
C ASP A 27 -1.41 -6.67 -1.42
N ALA A 28 -2.66 -6.26 -1.22
CA ALA A 28 -3.81 -6.81 -1.95
C ALA A 28 -3.84 -6.36 -3.42
N TYR A 29 -2.66 -6.15 -4.02
CA TYR A 29 -2.56 -5.87 -5.45
C TYR A 29 -2.71 -7.20 -6.20
N PRO A 30 -3.52 -7.23 -7.27
CA PRO A 30 -3.57 -8.39 -8.14
C PRO A 30 -2.16 -8.77 -8.61
N MET A 31 -1.88 -10.07 -8.71
CA MET A 31 -0.59 -10.61 -9.18
C MET A 31 -0.19 -10.07 -10.58
N VAL A 32 -1.14 -9.50 -11.31
CA VAL A 32 -0.94 -8.83 -12.60
C VAL A 32 -1.71 -7.51 -12.60
N GLY A 33 -1.05 -6.41 -12.97
CA GLY A 33 -1.76 -5.18 -13.29
C GLY A 33 -2.67 -5.41 -14.50
N VAL A 34 -3.92 -4.96 -14.45
CA VAL A 34 -4.75 -4.80 -15.64
C VAL A 34 -4.44 -3.43 -16.24
N GLN A 35 -4.02 -3.43 -17.50
CA GLN A 35 -3.80 -2.23 -18.31
C GLN A 35 -5.20 -1.59 -18.52
N PRO A 36 -5.53 -0.45 -17.89
CA PRO A 36 -6.90 0.07 -17.90
C PRO A 36 -7.33 0.65 -19.26
N PHE A 37 -6.37 0.94 -20.14
CA PHE A 37 -6.63 1.44 -21.48
C PHE A 37 -5.67 0.78 -22.46
N ASP A 38 -6.13 -0.16 -23.29
CA ASP A 38 -5.43 -0.39 -24.56
C ASP A 38 -5.47 0.94 -25.31
N GLY A 39 -4.34 1.63 -25.36
CA GLY A 39 -4.29 2.97 -25.95
C GLY A 39 -4.74 2.86 -27.38
N ASP A 40 -5.92 3.41 -27.69
CA ASP A 40 -6.38 3.49 -29.07
C ASP A 40 -5.30 4.22 -29.87
N PRO A 41 -4.86 3.65 -31.01
CA PRO A 41 -3.89 4.33 -31.84
C PRO A 41 -4.44 5.70 -32.24
N TYR A 42 -3.62 6.74 -32.11
CA TYR A 42 -3.99 8.09 -32.48
C TYR A 42 -4.32 8.16 -33.98
N GLU A 43 -5.61 8.23 -34.33
CA GLU A 43 -6.10 8.16 -35.72
C GLU A 43 -6.03 9.50 -36.49
N GLY A 44 -5.49 10.58 -35.92
CA GLY A 44 -5.49 11.84 -36.65
C GLY A 44 -4.50 12.86 -36.15
N SER A 45 -3.35 12.98 -36.81
CA SER A 45 -2.62 14.25 -36.81
C SER A 45 -3.47 15.28 -37.56
N GLN A 46 -4.18 16.15 -36.84
CA GLN A 46 -4.85 17.33 -37.40
C GLN A 46 -3.87 18.41 -37.92
N TRP A 47 -2.61 18.05 -38.16
CA TRP A 47 -1.52 18.94 -38.55
C TRP A 47 -1.07 18.73 -40.01
N MET A 48 -1.84 17.98 -40.80
CA MET A 48 -1.59 17.78 -42.24
C MET A 48 -2.73 18.32 -43.12
N GLU A 49 -3.25 19.52 -42.79
CA GLU A 49 -4.01 20.34 -43.75
C GLU A 49 -3.11 21.41 -44.37
#